data_AF-A0A9D4U3V0-F1
#
_entry.id   AF-A0A9D4U3V0-F1
#
_cell.length_a   1.000
_cell.length_b   1.000
_cell.length_c   1.000
_cell.angle_alpha   90.00
_cell.angle_beta   90.00
_cell.angle_gamma   90.00
#
_symmetry.space_group_name_H-M   'P 1'
#
loop_
_entity.id
_entity.type
_entity.pdbx_description
1 polymer ?
#
loop_
_entity_poly.entity_id
_entity_poly.type
_entity_poly.pdbx_seq_one_letter_code
_entity_poly.pdbx_strand_id
1 'polypeptide(L)'
;MPQTTASSLLQPARLRPFQQFPGESSSPLPLLKLPGRETSAGRALFALFNGYDLARKRGNLYSEHNAVRIRSRPPTWHPPELKTPPKPPPQKKTVRLPRFRRRPIVDPSHCQRQQAVGRRKASEILKQLQIDLECKELPPYPTKPLLDDKEKARLAMLFEWSGRLDKDQLMAEMTVLTRQPPKLKCRVRMQKIPQGSVEEMEKMVEQIAKEIQEREEFIREMDKLGQAQKYKSQVHSEIQKRVKEMEKLDMLITAEGR
;
A
#
# COMPACT_ATOMS: atom_id res chain seq x y z
N MET A 1 -53.39 47.56 -17.79
CA MET A 1 -52.16 46.99 -17.19
C MET A 1 -52.54 45.72 -16.45
N PRO A 2 -52.43 44.53 -17.06
CA PRO A 2 -52.88 43.30 -16.42
C PRO A 2 -51.86 42.84 -15.37
N GLN A 3 -52.33 42.65 -14.14
CA GLN A 3 -51.58 42.05 -13.06
C GLN A 3 -51.69 40.52 -13.18
N THR A 4 -50.59 39.85 -13.51
CA THR A 4 -50.49 38.39 -13.57
C THR A 4 -50.13 37.85 -12.18
N THR A 5 -51.14 37.50 -11.40
CA THR A 5 -51.02 36.74 -10.15
C THR A 5 -50.79 35.26 -10.49
N ALA A 6 -49.53 34.83 -10.54
CA ALA A 6 -49.17 33.41 -10.63
C ALA A 6 -49.25 32.77 -9.23
N SER A 7 -50.47 32.48 -8.79
CA SER A 7 -50.75 31.67 -7.60
C SER A 7 -50.46 30.20 -7.91
N SER A 8 -49.21 29.79 -7.71
CA SER A 8 -48.74 28.41 -7.87
C SER A 8 -49.36 27.52 -6.80
N LEU A 9 -50.39 26.77 -7.21
CA LEU A 9 -51.07 25.74 -6.45
C LEU A 9 -50.07 24.62 -6.07
N LEU A 10 -49.58 24.63 -4.83
CA LEU A 10 -48.96 23.47 -4.20
C LEU A 10 -50.05 22.41 -3.99
N GLN A 11 -50.16 21.48 -4.94
CA GLN A 11 -50.98 20.29 -4.75
C GLN A 11 -50.33 19.41 -3.67
N PRO A 12 -51.05 19.05 -2.59
CA PRO A 12 -50.55 18.04 -1.66
C PRO A 12 -50.47 16.72 -2.41
N ALA A 13 -49.27 16.13 -2.42
CA ALA A 13 -49.03 14.82 -3.00
C ALA A 13 -50.02 13.80 -2.40
N ARG A 14 -50.99 13.37 -3.21
CA ARG A 14 -51.92 12.29 -2.86
C ARG A 14 -51.09 11.03 -2.65
N LEU A 15 -50.86 10.70 -1.38
CA LEU A 15 -50.35 9.41 -0.96
C LEU A 15 -51.28 8.34 -1.53
N ARG A 16 -50.77 7.56 -2.48
CA ARG A 16 -51.52 6.42 -3.02
C ARG A 16 -51.80 5.45 -1.86
N PRO A 17 -53.03 4.94 -1.73
CA PRO A 17 -53.30 3.88 -0.78
C PRO A 17 -52.40 2.70 -1.11
N PHE A 18 -51.64 2.28 -0.09
CA PHE A 18 -50.73 1.15 -0.14
C PHE A 18 -51.53 -0.08 -0.54
N GLN A 19 -51.36 -0.56 -1.77
CA GLN A 19 -51.92 -1.83 -2.22
C GLN A 19 -51.35 -2.92 -1.32
N GLN A 20 -52.21 -3.49 -0.48
CA GLN A 20 -51.88 -4.66 0.32
C GLN A 20 -51.76 -5.85 -0.63
N PHE A 21 -50.51 -6.27 -0.89
CA PHE A 21 -50.23 -7.50 -1.62
C PHE A 21 -50.72 -8.69 -0.79
N PRO A 22 -51.50 -9.62 -1.37
CA PRO A 22 -51.98 -10.79 -0.66
C PRO A 22 -50.83 -11.78 -0.41
N GLY A 23 -50.48 -11.92 0.87
CA GLY A 23 -50.10 -13.18 1.52
C GLY A 23 -49.16 -14.12 0.77
N GLU A 24 -47.94 -13.68 0.48
CA GLU A 24 -46.84 -14.62 0.37
C GLU A 24 -46.45 -15.04 1.79
N SER A 25 -46.61 -16.33 2.09
CA SER A 25 -46.14 -16.98 3.31
C SER A 25 -44.61 -16.95 3.37
N SER A 26 -44.03 -15.78 3.65
CA SER A 26 -42.62 -15.67 4.00
C SER A 26 -42.46 -16.29 5.38
N SER A 27 -41.87 -17.47 5.43
CA SER A 27 -41.22 -17.96 6.63
C SER A 27 -40.38 -16.82 7.23
N PRO A 28 -40.39 -16.59 8.56
CA PRO A 28 -39.56 -15.56 9.15
C PRO A 28 -38.12 -15.98 8.93
N LEU A 29 -37.49 -15.44 7.89
CA LEU A 29 -36.07 -15.56 7.71
C LEU A 29 -35.46 -15.07 9.02
N PRO A 30 -34.55 -15.85 9.62
CA PRO A 30 -33.97 -15.48 10.90
C PRO A 30 -33.46 -14.06 10.73
N LEU A 31 -33.94 -13.17 11.60
CA LEU A 31 -33.50 -11.79 11.70
C LEU A 31 -32.01 -11.86 12.03
N LEU A 32 -31.19 -12.06 10.99
CA LEU A 32 -29.75 -12.13 11.08
C LEU A 32 -29.40 -10.82 11.75
N LYS A 33 -28.88 -10.90 12.98
CA LYS A 33 -28.31 -9.75 13.69
C LYS A 33 -27.20 -9.24 12.78
N LEU A 34 -27.56 -8.33 11.89
CA LEU A 34 -26.66 -7.79 10.91
C LEU A 34 -25.56 -7.13 11.74
N PRO A 35 -24.30 -7.54 11.54
CA PRO A 35 -23.20 -6.99 12.31
C PRO A 35 -23.23 -5.47 12.10
N GLY A 36 -23.39 -4.73 13.21
CA GLY A 36 -23.53 -3.28 13.16
C GLY A 36 -22.37 -2.65 12.41
N ARG A 37 -22.59 -1.47 11.82
CA ARG A 37 -21.62 -0.76 10.97
C ARG A 37 -20.27 -0.50 11.67
N GLU A 38 -20.28 -0.52 12.99
CA GLU A 38 -19.12 -0.36 13.86
C GLU A 38 -18.16 -1.56 13.77
N THR A 39 -18.70 -2.76 13.53
CA THR A 39 -17.95 -4.03 13.51
C THR A 39 -17.26 -4.27 12.17
N SER A 40 -16.13 -4.98 12.20
CA SER A 40 -15.34 -5.29 11.00
C SER A 40 -16.16 -6.03 9.92
N ALA A 41 -17.01 -6.97 10.34
CA ALA A 41 -17.93 -7.68 9.45
C ALA A 41 -18.97 -6.75 8.81
N GLY A 42 -19.55 -5.83 9.59
CA GLY A 42 -20.49 -4.82 9.08
C GLY A 42 -19.84 -3.86 8.07
N ARG A 43 -18.58 -3.45 8.30
CA ARG A 43 -17.83 -2.61 7.35
C ARG A 43 -17.49 -3.35 6.05
N ALA A 44 -17.15 -4.64 6.15
CA ALA A 44 -16.86 -5.47 4.98
C ALA A 44 -18.11 -5.71 4.14
N LEU A 45 -19.26 -6.03 4.77
CA LEU A 45 -20.53 -6.15 4.09
C LEU A 45 -20.97 -4.82 3.47
N PHE A 46 -20.81 -3.71 4.18
CA PHE A 46 -21.08 -2.38 3.63
C PHE A 46 -20.20 -2.06 2.40
N ALA A 47 -18.92 -2.47 2.41
CA ALA A 47 -18.04 -2.31 1.27
C ALA A 47 -18.42 -3.22 0.09
N LEU A 48 -18.88 -4.45 0.36
CA LEU A 48 -19.33 -5.41 -0.66
C LEU A 48 -20.65 -5.01 -1.32
N PHE A 49 -21.60 -4.48 -0.55
CA PHE A 49 -22.90 -4.03 -1.05
C PHE A 49 -22.88 -2.57 -1.52
N ASN A 50 -21.78 -2.14 -2.15
CA ASN A 50 -21.69 -0.85 -2.82
C ASN A 50 -21.93 0.36 -1.90
N GLY A 51 -21.69 0.22 -0.60
CA GLY A 51 -21.94 1.27 0.38
C GLY A 51 -21.16 2.57 0.12
N TYR A 52 -20.04 2.47 -0.60
CA TYR A 52 -19.26 3.62 -1.05
C TYR A 52 -19.52 4.04 -2.49
N ASP A 53 -20.31 3.32 -3.27
CA ASP A 53 -20.46 3.61 -4.70
C ASP A 53 -21.15 4.93 -4.96
N LEU A 54 -22.17 5.28 -4.17
CA LEU A 54 -22.80 6.60 -4.27
C LEU A 54 -21.83 7.73 -3.92
N ALA A 55 -20.99 7.53 -2.89
CA ALA A 55 -19.98 8.52 -2.49
C ALA A 55 -18.86 8.62 -3.53
N ARG A 56 -18.44 7.49 -4.10
CA ARG A 56 -17.39 7.39 -5.13
C ARG A 56 -17.86 7.98 -6.45
N LYS A 57 -19.10 7.70 -6.86
CA LYS A 57 -19.74 8.33 -8.04
C LYS A 57 -19.86 9.84 -7.85
N ARG A 58 -20.30 10.33 -6.68
CA ARG A 58 -20.32 11.78 -6.39
C ARG A 58 -18.92 12.40 -6.38
N GLY A 59 -17.92 11.71 -5.82
CA GLY A 59 -16.54 12.16 -5.83
C GLY A 59 -15.96 12.26 -7.24
N ASN A 60 -16.25 11.27 -8.09
CA ASN A 60 -15.84 11.25 -9.49
C ASN A 60 -16.50 12.40 -10.26
N LEU A 61 -17.81 12.61 -10.10
CA LEU A 61 -18.53 13.72 -10.72
C LEU A 61 -17.95 15.09 -10.29
N TYR A 62 -17.61 15.25 -9.01
CA TYR A 62 -16.99 16.48 -8.53
C TYR A 62 -15.57 16.69 -9.09
N SER A 63 -14.80 15.61 -9.21
CA SER A 63 -13.46 15.63 -9.81
C SER A 63 -13.52 16.00 -11.30
N GLU A 64 -14.43 15.39 -12.05
CA GLU A 64 -14.67 15.69 -13.47
C GLU A 64 -15.12 17.14 -13.66
N HIS A 65 -16.06 17.62 -12.85
CA HIS A 65 -16.51 19.01 -12.89
C HIS A 65 -15.34 19.99 -12.61
N ASN A 66 -14.49 19.69 -11.63
CA ASN A 66 -13.29 20.50 -11.37
C ASN A 66 -12.26 20.41 -12.49
N ALA A 67 -12.06 19.23 -13.09
CA ALA A 67 -11.14 19.06 -14.21
C ALA A 67 -11.59 19.89 -15.42
N VAL A 68 -12.89 19.88 -15.74
CA VAL A 68 -13.48 20.73 -16.78
C VAL A 68 -13.28 22.21 -16.42
N ARG A 69 -13.57 22.61 -15.19
CA ARG A 69 -13.40 24.00 -14.72
C ARG A 69 -11.93 24.46 -14.75
N ILE A 70 -10.97 23.57 -14.51
CA ILE A 70 -9.54 23.88 -14.59
C ILE A 70 -9.11 24.02 -16.05
N ARG A 71 -9.56 23.12 -16.92
CA ARG A 71 -9.26 23.15 -18.37
C ARG A 71 -9.91 24.33 -19.09
N SER A 72 -11.09 24.75 -18.65
CA SER A 72 -11.82 25.88 -19.23
C SER A 72 -11.32 27.24 -18.73
N ARG A 73 -10.37 27.29 -17.79
CA ARG A 73 -9.75 28.56 -17.39
C ARG A 73 -8.78 29.00 -18.49
N PRO A 74 -8.90 30.23 -18.99
CA PRO A 74 -7.91 30.75 -19.92
C PRO A 74 -6.53 30.77 -19.23
N PRO A 75 -5.44 30.46 -19.95
CA PRO A 75 -4.09 30.38 -19.39
C PRO A 75 -3.56 31.71 -18.82
N THR A 76 -4.30 32.80 -18.98
CA THR A 76 -4.00 34.15 -18.51
C THR A 76 -4.64 34.51 -17.15
N TRP A 77 -5.35 33.58 -16.49
CA TRP A 77 -5.82 33.85 -15.12
C TRP A 77 -4.66 33.81 -14.12
N HIS A 78 -4.03 34.96 -13.92
CA HIS A 78 -3.20 35.21 -12.76
C HIS A 78 -4.13 35.54 -11.58
N PRO A 79 -4.04 34.83 -10.44
CA PRO A 79 -4.75 35.24 -9.24
C PRO A 79 -4.39 36.71 -8.98
N PRO A 80 -5.36 37.61 -8.76
CA PRO A 80 -5.03 38.98 -8.39
C PRO A 80 -4.08 38.89 -7.19
N GLU A 81 -2.94 39.57 -7.27
CA GLU A 81 -1.96 39.61 -6.18
C GLU A 81 -2.67 40.16 -4.95
N LEU A 82 -3.20 39.26 -4.13
CA LEU A 82 -3.67 39.57 -2.81
C LEU A 82 -2.45 40.18 -2.13
N LYS A 83 -2.52 41.48 -1.86
CA LYS A 83 -1.61 42.17 -0.94
C LYS A 83 -1.77 41.48 0.41
N THR A 84 -1.10 40.35 0.58
CA THR A 84 -1.14 39.60 1.82
C THR A 84 -0.53 40.53 2.86
N PRO A 85 -1.26 40.89 3.93
CA PRO A 85 -0.65 41.64 5.01
C PRO A 85 0.60 40.88 5.48
N PRO A 86 1.68 41.58 5.88
CA PRO A 86 2.95 40.95 6.21
C PRO A 86 2.70 39.81 7.20
N LYS A 87 3.03 38.59 6.76
CA LYS A 87 2.80 37.39 7.56
C LYS A 87 3.55 37.60 8.89
N PRO A 88 2.85 37.57 10.05
CA PRO A 88 3.53 37.74 11.32
C PRO A 88 4.64 36.68 11.42
N PRO A 89 5.83 37.03 11.93
CA PRO A 89 6.95 36.11 11.97
C PRO A 89 6.51 34.84 12.69
N PRO A 90 6.79 33.65 12.13
CA PRO A 90 6.31 32.40 12.71
C PRO A 90 6.83 32.28 14.13
N GLN A 91 5.92 32.29 15.11
CA GLN A 91 6.25 32.03 16.50
C GLN A 91 6.71 30.57 16.59
N LYS A 92 8.02 30.37 16.71
CA LYS A 92 8.61 29.04 16.89
C LYS A 92 8.13 28.51 18.24
N LYS A 93 7.27 27.49 18.23
CA LYS A 93 6.90 26.74 19.43
C LYS A 93 8.18 26.18 20.05
N THR A 94 8.62 26.75 21.16
CA THR A 94 9.81 26.33 21.90
C THR A 94 9.48 25.05 22.69
N VAL A 95 9.74 23.90 22.07
CA VAL A 95 9.71 22.61 22.77
C VAL A 95 10.97 22.50 23.63
N ARG A 96 10.81 22.32 24.95
CA ARG A 96 11.94 22.08 25.87
C ARG A 96 12.52 20.69 25.62
N LEU A 97 13.51 20.61 24.75
CA LEU A 97 14.28 19.38 24.54
C LEU A 97 15.35 19.22 25.63
N PRO A 98 15.62 17.99 26.11
CA PRO A 98 16.74 17.69 26.99
C PRO A 98 18.06 18.19 26.39
N ARG A 99 18.78 19.03 27.13
CA ARG A 99 20.07 19.59 26.70
C ARG A 99 21.16 18.55 26.91
N PHE A 100 21.48 17.78 25.87
CA PHE A 100 22.70 16.99 25.86
C PHE A 100 23.92 17.92 25.78
N ARG A 101 24.81 17.85 26.78
CA ARG A 101 26.07 18.60 26.77
C ARG A 101 26.89 18.16 25.56
N ARG A 102 27.12 19.08 24.61
CA ARG A 102 28.02 18.83 23.48
C ARG A 102 29.41 18.55 24.06
N ARG A 103 29.95 17.37 23.79
CA ARG A 103 31.36 17.09 24.06
C ARG A 103 32.19 18.04 23.18
N PRO A 104 33.30 18.60 23.68
CA PRO A 104 34.21 19.38 22.86
C PRO A 104 34.68 18.49 21.71
N ILE A 105 34.46 18.97 20.48
CA ILE A 105 34.99 18.32 19.28
C ILE A 105 36.49 18.61 19.30
N VAL A 106 37.25 17.61 19.69
CA VAL A 106 38.68 17.55 19.46
C VAL A 106 38.85 17.35 17.95
N ASP A 107 39.64 18.24 17.34
CA ASP A 107 40.06 18.29 15.93
C ASP A 107 39.08 18.87 14.89
N PRO A 108 39.20 20.19 14.58
CA PRO A 108 38.41 20.87 13.56
C PRO A 108 38.93 20.69 12.11
N SER A 109 39.89 19.80 11.85
CA SER A 109 40.59 19.74 10.55
C SER A 109 39.86 19.02 9.42
N HIS A 110 38.78 18.25 9.66
CA HIS A 110 38.21 17.37 8.63
C HIS A 110 36.72 17.46 8.33
N CYS A 111 35.96 18.33 9.00
CA CYS A 111 34.52 18.48 8.74
C CYS A 111 34.09 19.95 8.67
N GLN A 112 34.68 20.73 7.77
CA GLN A 112 34.06 21.98 7.32
C GLN A 112 32.85 21.66 6.42
N ARG A 113 31.75 21.18 7.02
CA ARG A 113 30.43 21.37 6.42
C ARG A 113 30.17 22.86 6.45
N GLN A 114 30.53 23.55 5.36
CA GLN A 114 30.20 24.93 5.12
C GLN A 114 28.70 25.10 5.38
N GLN A 115 28.37 25.80 6.47
CA GLN A 115 27.00 26.10 6.82
C GLN A 115 26.42 26.90 5.65
N ALA A 116 25.36 26.40 5.02
CA ALA A 116 24.68 27.07 3.93
C ALA A 116 23.96 28.32 4.46
N VAL A 117 24.69 29.44 4.54
CA VAL A 117 24.14 30.75 4.89
C VAL A 117 23.98 31.55 3.60
N GLY A 118 22.75 31.60 3.06
CA GLY A 118 22.32 32.58 2.06
C GLY A 118 22.59 32.27 0.57
N ARG A 119 21.98 33.10 -0.30
CA ARG A 119 22.21 33.12 -1.75
C ARG A 119 23.56 33.80 -2.03
N ARG A 120 24.53 33.06 -2.59
CA ARG A 120 25.84 33.60 -3.00
C ARG A 120 25.67 34.55 -4.19
N LYS A 121 26.53 35.57 -4.29
CA LYS A 121 26.57 36.46 -5.47
C LYS A 121 27.15 35.68 -6.65
N ALA A 122 26.67 35.96 -7.87
CA ALA A 122 27.13 35.26 -9.08
C ALA A 122 28.66 35.36 -9.29
N SER A 123 29.27 36.49 -8.95
CA SER A 123 30.72 36.69 -9.02
C SER A 123 31.51 35.79 -8.07
N GLU A 124 30.94 35.47 -6.92
CA GLU A 124 31.54 34.62 -5.90
C GLU A 124 31.51 33.15 -6.34
N ILE A 125 30.43 32.74 -7.00
CA ILE A 125 30.30 31.41 -7.61
C ILE A 125 31.35 31.24 -8.71
N LEU A 126 31.55 32.24 -9.58
CA LEU A 126 32.55 32.17 -10.66
C LEU A 126 33.98 32.10 -10.12
N LYS A 127 34.30 32.85 -9.06
CA LYS A 127 35.61 32.76 -8.39
C LYS A 127 35.83 31.40 -7.74
N GLN A 128 34.80 30.85 -7.08
CA GLN A 128 34.86 29.51 -6.50
C GLN A 128 35.12 28.46 -7.59
N LEU A 129 34.47 28.57 -8.75
CA LEU A 129 34.70 27.67 -9.88
C LEU A 129 36.13 27.77 -10.42
N GLN A 130 36.72 28.97 -10.48
CA GLN A 130 38.14 29.12 -10.85
C GLN A 130 39.07 28.44 -9.84
N ILE A 131 38.82 28.64 -8.55
CA ILE A 131 39.60 27.98 -7.48
C ILE A 131 39.45 26.46 -7.56
N ASP A 132 38.22 25.94 -7.77
CA ASP A 132 37.98 24.50 -7.88
C ASP A 132 38.64 23.90 -9.15
N LEU A 133 38.82 24.71 -10.21
CA LEU A 133 39.56 24.31 -11.42
C LEU A 133 41.08 24.30 -11.19
N GLU A 134 41.62 25.29 -10.47
CA GLU A 134 43.03 25.40 -10.10
C GLU A 134 43.43 24.35 -9.06
N CYS A 135 42.55 24.04 -8.11
CA CYS A 135 42.72 23.00 -7.09
C CYS A 135 42.44 21.57 -7.58
N LYS A 136 42.41 21.32 -8.90
CA LYS A 136 42.36 19.96 -9.47
C LYS A 136 43.69 19.20 -9.32
N GLU A 137 44.36 19.34 -8.18
CA GLU A 137 45.16 18.23 -7.69
C GLU A 137 44.16 17.13 -7.33
N LEU A 138 43.98 16.20 -8.28
CA LEU A 138 43.17 15.01 -8.05
C LEU A 138 43.64 14.42 -6.71
N PRO A 139 42.71 14.11 -5.78
CA PRO A 139 43.11 13.47 -4.53
C PRO A 139 43.98 12.26 -4.87
N PRO A 140 45.07 12.04 -4.12
CA PRO A 140 46.02 10.98 -4.44
C PRO A 140 45.26 9.66 -4.58
N TYR A 141 45.58 8.91 -5.63
CA TYR A 141 44.91 7.64 -5.89
C TYR A 141 44.98 6.77 -4.63
N PRO A 142 43.85 6.19 -4.20
CA PRO A 142 43.84 5.34 -3.02
C PRO A 142 44.81 4.17 -3.25
N THR A 143 45.84 4.09 -2.43
CA THR A 143 46.95 3.13 -2.58
C THR A 143 46.53 1.70 -2.23
N LYS A 144 45.38 1.55 -1.56
CA LYS A 144 44.83 0.26 -1.15
C LYS A 144 43.61 -0.08 -2.02
N PRO A 145 43.42 -1.36 -2.38
CA PRO A 145 42.22 -1.79 -3.06
C PRO A 145 40.99 -1.39 -2.23
N LEU A 146 40.09 -0.64 -2.86
CA LEU A 146 38.94 -0.01 -2.20
C LEU A 146 37.92 -1.02 -1.65
N LEU A 147 37.95 -2.24 -2.21
CA LEU A 147 37.10 -3.36 -1.83
C LEU A 147 37.97 -4.59 -1.61
N ASP A 148 37.62 -5.37 -0.59
CA ASP A 148 38.19 -6.70 -0.38
C ASP A 148 37.84 -7.63 -1.55
N ASP A 149 38.73 -8.58 -1.86
CA ASP A 149 38.52 -9.54 -2.95
C ASP A 149 37.21 -10.32 -2.83
N LYS A 150 36.75 -10.54 -1.59
CA LYS A 150 35.45 -11.15 -1.30
C LYS A 150 34.27 -10.30 -1.77
N GLU A 151 34.34 -8.99 -1.54
CA GLU A 151 33.26 -8.09 -1.93
C GLU A 151 33.30 -7.82 -3.44
N LYS A 152 34.49 -7.79 -4.03
CA LYS A 152 34.68 -7.77 -5.48
C LYS A 152 34.07 -9.01 -6.15
N ALA A 153 34.29 -10.22 -5.59
CA ALA A 153 33.66 -11.45 -6.07
C ALA A 153 32.13 -11.44 -5.90
N ARG A 154 31.62 -10.91 -4.78
CA ARG A 154 30.17 -10.75 -4.55
C ARG A 154 29.53 -9.84 -5.60
N LEU A 155 30.19 -8.74 -5.94
CA LEU A 155 29.71 -7.80 -6.95
C LEU A 155 29.85 -8.39 -8.36
N ALA A 156 30.93 -9.11 -8.67
CA ALA A 156 31.07 -9.82 -9.94
C ALA A 156 29.90 -10.79 -10.17
N MET A 157 29.54 -11.61 -9.17
CA MET A 157 28.35 -12.48 -9.26
C MET A 157 27.06 -11.68 -9.42
N LEU A 158 26.91 -10.55 -8.71
CA LEU A 158 25.72 -9.70 -8.83
C LEU A 158 25.59 -9.14 -10.24
N PHE A 159 26.70 -8.74 -10.86
CA PHE A 159 26.72 -8.17 -12.21
C PHE A 159 26.51 -9.21 -13.30
N GLU A 160 27.19 -10.38 -13.20
CA GLU A 160 26.93 -11.52 -14.08
C GLU A 160 25.44 -11.91 -14.07
N TRP A 161 24.77 -11.82 -12.92
CA TRP A 161 23.38 -12.22 -12.76
C TRP A 161 22.37 -11.10 -13.02
N SER A 162 22.81 -9.85 -13.08
CA SER A 162 21.95 -8.70 -13.40
C SER A 162 21.84 -8.41 -14.90
N GLY A 163 22.68 -9.05 -15.73
CA GLY A 163 22.92 -8.61 -17.10
C GLY A 163 22.10 -9.30 -18.18
N ARG A 164 22.07 -10.64 -18.25
CA ARG A 164 21.43 -11.39 -19.34
C ARG A 164 21.17 -12.84 -18.93
N LEU A 165 19.97 -13.15 -18.47
CA LEU A 165 19.43 -14.51 -18.52
C LEU A 165 17.96 -14.39 -18.88
N ASP A 166 17.57 -15.03 -19.99
CA ASP A 166 16.18 -15.20 -20.34
C ASP A 166 15.47 -15.85 -19.15
N LYS A 167 14.44 -15.17 -18.66
CA LYS A 167 13.75 -15.48 -17.40
C LYS A 167 13.25 -16.92 -17.32
N ASP A 168 13.10 -17.57 -18.47
CA ASP A 168 12.57 -18.92 -18.62
C ASP A 168 13.65 -20.00 -18.38
N GLN A 169 14.93 -19.73 -18.65
CA GLN A 169 16.02 -20.68 -18.36
C GLN A 169 16.42 -20.68 -16.87
N LEU A 170 16.38 -19.50 -16.23
CA LEU A 170 16.70 -19.33 -14.81
C LEU A 170 15.70 -20.06 -13.89
N MET A 171 14.45 -20.20 -14.33
CA MET A 171 13.42 -20.93 -13.59
C MET A 171 13.58 -22.44 -13.70
N ALA A 172 14.13 -22.96 -14.80
CA ALA A 172 14.35 -24.39 -15.00
C ALA A 172 15.56 -24.90 -14.21
N GLU A 173 16.67 -24.16 -14.20
CA GLU A 173 17.93 -24.59 -13.58
C GLU A 173 17.89 -24.50 -12.04
N MET A 174 17.17 -23.51 -11.50
CA MET A 174 17.05 -23.31 -10.05
C MET A 174 16.19 -24.40 -9.35
N THR A 175 15.45 -25.21 -10.11
CA THR A 175 14.68 -26.36 -9.61
C THR A 175 15.51 -27.63 -9.44
N VAL A 176 16.66 -27.74 -10.09
CA VAL A 176 17.41 -29.02 -10.18
C VAL A 176 18.49 -29.14 -9.09
N LEU A 177 19.03 -28.04 -8.56
CA LEU A 177 20.23 -28.04 -7.72
C LEU A 177 20.01 -28.01 -6.18
N THR A 178 18.78 -28.02 -5.67
CA THR A 178 18.53 -27.97 -4.21
C THR A 178 17.75 -29.19 -3.70
N ARG A 179 18.45 -30.32 -3.59
CA ARG A 179 18.06 -31.44 -2.71
C ARG A 179 19.06 -31.50 -1.55
N GLN A 180 18.65 -31.01 -0.37
CA GLN A 180 19.06 -31.30 1.03
C GLN A 180 19.18 -30.05 1.94
N PRO A 181 19.00 -30.20 3.27
CA PRO A 181 17.73 -30.22 3.99
C PRO A 181 17.36 -28.82 4.56
N PRO A 182 16.06 -28.50 4.73
CA PRO A 182 15.64 -27.13 5.00
C PRO A 182 15.77 -26.76 6.49
N LYS A 183 16.58 -25.73 6.78
CA LYS A 183 16.32 -24.86 7.93
C LYS A 183 15.09 -24.03 7.60
N LEU A 184 14.04 -24.19 8.42
CA LEU A 184 12.69 -23.62 8.28
C LEU A 184 12.71 -22.10 8.08
N LYS A 185 12.86 -21.65 6.84
CA LYS A 185 12.33 -20.38 6.36
C LYS A 185 11.33 -20.73 5.27
N CYS A 186 10.10 -21.02 5.69
CA CYS A 186 8.96 -21.20 4.80
C CYS A 186 8.65 -19.87 4.11
N ARG A 187 9.45 -19.53 3.09
CA ARG A 187 9.09 -18.51 2.12
C ARG A 187 8.06 -19.17 1.21
N VAL A 188 6.80 -19.16 1.64
CA VAL A 188 5.66 -19.65 0.85
C VAL A 188 5.64 -18.81 -0.43
N ARG A 189 6.15 -19.40 -1.52
CA ARG A 189 5.91 -18.89 -2.86
C ARG A 189 4.40 -18.85 -3.02
N MET A 190 3.84 -17.66 -3.24
CA MET A 190 2.44 -17.56 -3.63
C MET A 190 2.31 -18.30 -4.97
N GLN A 191 1.73 -19.49 -4.93
CA GLN A 191 1.43 -20.22 -6.15
C GLN A 191 0.36 -19.39 -6.87
N LYS A 192 0.68 -18.95 -8.09
CA LYS A 192 -0.34 -18.38 -8.98
C LYS A 192 -1.38 -19.46 -9.17
N ILE A 193 -2.65 -19.16 -8.91
CA ILE A 193 -3.77 -20.09 -9.14
C ILE A 193 -3.73 -20.45 -10.64
N PRO A 194 -3.40 -21.69 -11.01
CA PRO A 194 -3.47 -22.12 -12.40
C PRO A 194 -4.94 -22.16 -12.82
N GLN A 195 -5.22 -21.74 -14.05
CA GLN A 195 -6.51 -22.02 -14.71
C GLN A 195 -6.49 -23.46 -15.22
N GLY A 196 -6.46 -24.40 -14.27
CA GLY A 196 -6.52 -25.83 -14.51
C GLY A 196 -7.95 -26.31 -14.74
N SER A 197 -8.11 -27.60 -15.03
CA SER A 197 -9.45 -28.20 -15.09
C SER A 197 -10.13 -28.19 -13.71
N VAL A 198 -11.46 -28.31 -13.67
CA VAL A 198 -12.25 -28.36 -12.42
C VAL A 198 -11.70 -29.42 -11.44
N GLU A 199 -11.33 -30.60 -11.95
CA GLU A 199 -10.73 -31.67 -11.14
C GLU A 199 -9.39 -31.27 -10.50
N GLU A 200 -8.58 -30.45 -11.17
CA GLU A 200 -7.33 -29.94 -10.60
C GLU A 200 -7.59 -28.91 -9.50
N MET A 201 -8.62 -28.08 -9.65
CA MET A 201 -9.04 -27.13 -8.62
C MET A 201 -9.57 -27.84 -7.37
N GLU A 202 -10.36 -28.91 -7.53
CA GLU A 202 -10.84 -29.74 -6.42
C GLU A 202 -9.67 -30.39 -5.66
N LYS A 203 -8.69 -30.94 -6.36
CA LYS A 203 -7.46 -31.47 -5.73
C LYS A 203 -6.69 -30.41 -4.94
N MET A 204 -6.64 -29.17 -5.46
CA MET A 204 -6.03 -28.05 -4.73
C MET A 204 -6.83 -27.69 -3.46
N VAL A 205 -8.17 -27.74 -3.50
CA VAL A 205 -9.01 -27.53 -2.31
C VAL A 205 -8.71 -28.58 -1.25
N GLU A 206 -8.64 -29.87 -1.62
CA GLU A 206 -8.28 -30.94 -0.69
C GLU A 206 -6.88 -30.74 -0.08
N GLN A 207 -5.91 -30.32 -0.88
CA GLN A 207 -4.56 -30.03 -0.39
C GLN A 207 -4.55 -28.87 0.60
N ILE A 208 -5.29 -27.80 0.32
CA ILE A 208 -5.42 -26.66 1.23
C ILE A 208 -6.10 -27.08 2.55
N ALA A 209 -7.12 -27.94 2.49
CA ALA A 209 -7.78 -28.47 3.68
C ALA A 209 -6.81 -29.27 4.57
N LYS A 210 -5.96 -30.11 3.96
CA LYS A 210 -4.89 -30.84 4.69
C LYS A 210 -3.91 -29.88 5.35
N GLU A 211 -3.44 -28.85 4.64
CA GLU A 211 -2.54 -27.84 5.23
C GLU A 211 -3.15 -27.08 6.42
N ILE A 212 -4.47 -26.84 6.40
CA ILE A 212 -5.16 -26.20 7.52
C ILE A 212 -5.17 -27.15 8.73
N GLN A 213 -5.48 -28.43 8.53
CA GLN A 213 -5.46 -29.44 9.59
C GLN A 213 -4.07 -29.57 10.21
N GLU A 214 -3.01 -29.65 9.40
CA GLU A 214 -1.62 -29.71 9.88
C GLU A 214 -1.27 -28.49 10.76
N ARG A 215 -1.73 -27.30 10.39
CA ARG A 215 -1.51 -26.07 11.17
C ARG A 215 -2.28 -26.06 12.49
N GLU A 216 -3.50 -26.59 12.51
CA GLU A 216 -4.28 -26.73 13.74
C GLU A 216 -3.65 -27.75 14.70
N GLU A 217 -3.20 -28.88 14.16
CA GLU A 217 -2.47 -29.91 14.90
C GLU A 217 -1.18 -29.35 15.49
N PHE A 218 -0.42 -28.58 14.70
CA PHE A 218 0.78 -27.91 15.17
C PHE A 218 0.49 -26.99 16.38
N ILE A 219 -0.60 -26.21 16.36
CA ILE A 219 -0.98 -25.40 17.54
C ILE A 219 -1.29 -26.31 18.73
N ARG A 220 -2.04 -27.40 18.53
CA ARG A 220 -2.37 -28.36 19.62
C ARG A 220 -1.11 -28.96 20.23
N GLU A 221 -0.13 -29.33 19.42
CA GLU A 221 1.16 -29.85 19.88
C GLU A 221 1.97 -28.79 20.65
N MET A 222 2.02 -27.56 20.14
CA MET A 222 2.71 -26.46 20.83
C MET A 222 2.01 -26.03 22.12
N ASP A 223 0.70 -26.24 22.24
CA ASP A 223 -0.08 -25.93 23.44
C ASP A 223 0.22 -26.94 24.54
N LYS A 224 0.37 -28.24 24.18
CA LYS A 224 0.86 -29.28 25.10
C LYS A 224 2.25 -28.95 25.66
N LEU A 225 3.10 -28.29 24.88
CA LEU A 225 4.44 -27.84 25.29
C LEU A 225 4.44 -26.47 26.01
N GLY A 226 3.28 -25.81 26.16
CA GLY A 226 3.16 -24.48 26.78
C GLY A 226 3.75 -23.33 25.95
N GLN A 227 4.08 -23.56 24.68
CA GLN A 227 4.71 -22.57 23.79
C GLN A 227 3.77 -21.99 22.73
N ALA A 228 2.51 -22.44 22.68
CA ALA A 228 1.56 -22.03 21.62
C ALA A 228 1.40 -20.52 21.49
N GLN A 229 1.49 -19.75 22.59
CA GLN A 229 1.33 -18.29 22.54
C GLN A 229 2.34 -17.60 21.61
N LYS A 230 3.54 -18.18 21.43
CA LYS A 230 4.55 -17.62 20.51
C LYS A 230 4.14 -17.75 19.03
N TYR A 231 3.37 -18.79 18.70
CA TYR A 231 3.07 -19.16 17.32
C TYR A 231 1.60 -18.93 16.93
N LYS A 232 0.69 -18.76 17.90
CA LYS A 232 -0.76 -18.61 17.69
C LYS A 232 -1.11 -17.56 16.64
N SER A 233 -0.56 -16.35 16.76
CA SER A 233 -0.85 -15.23 15.84
C SER A 233 -0.38 -15.52 14.41
N GLN A 234 0.84 -16.06 14.27
CA GLN A 234 1.40 -16.41 12.97
C GLN A 234 0.57 -17.51 12.30
N VAL A 235 0.34 -18.63 13.00
CA VAL A 235 -0.36 -19.79 12.43
C VAL A 235 -1.82 -19.44 12.11
N HIS A 236 -2.51 -18.68 12.97
CA HIS A 236 -3.86 -18.17 12.64
C HIS A 236 -3.87 -17.30 11.38
N SER A 237 -2.87 -16.44 11.20
CA SER A 237 -2.77 -15.62 9.99
C SER A 237 -2.54 -16.47 8.73
N GLU A 238 -1.86 -17.61 8.85
CA GLU A 238 -1.66 -18.54 7.75
C GLU A 238 -2.93 -19.35 7.44
N ILE A 239 -3.63 -19.85 8.46
CA ILE A 239 -4.94 -20.50 8.30
C ILE A 239 -5.91 -19.56 7.60
N GLN A 240 -6.02 -18.29 8.03
CA GLN A 240 -6.89 -17.31 7.39
C GLN A 240 -6.53 -17.05 5.92
N LYS A 241 -5.24 -17.10 5.55
CA LYS A 241 -4.82 -16.98 4.15
C LYS A 241 -5.27 -18.18 3.34
N ARG A 242 -5.09 -19.39 3.88
CA ARG A 242 -5.50 -20.65 3.23
C ARG A 242 -7.01 -20.76 3.06
N VAL A 243 -7.80 -20.37 4.07
CA VAL A 243 -9.26 -20.31 3.97
C VAL A 243 -9.68 -19.37 2.83
N LYS A 244 -9.07 -18.19 2.71
CA LYS A 244 -9.36 -17.28 1.60
C LYS A 244 -8.94 -17.80 0.23
N GLU A 245 -7.90 -18.62 0.15
CA GLU A 245 -7.50 -19.28 -1.09
C GLU A 245 -8.51 -20.37 -1.48
N MET A 246 -8.97 -21.15 -0.50
CA MET A 246 -10.03 -22.14 -0.67
C MET A 246 -11.35 -21.51 -1.13
N GLU A 247 -11.79 -20.41 -0.51
CA GLU A 247 -12.99 -19.66 -0.93
C GLU A 247 -12.91 -19.19 -2.38
N LYS A 248 -11.72 -18.76 -2.83
CA LYS A 248 -11.53 -18.34 -4.23
C LYS A 248 -11.62 -19.50 -5.20
N LEU A 249 -11.04 -20.67 -4.85
CA LEU A 249 -11.15 -21.87 -5.68
C LEU A 249 -12.60 -22.34 -5.78
N ASP A 250 -13.33 -22.33 -4.67
CA ASP A 250 -14.75 -22.70 -4.64
C ASP A 250 -15.60 -21.77 -5.52
N MET A 251 -15.34 -20.46 -5.47
CA MET A 251 -15.97 -19.49 -6.39
C MET A 251 -15.64 -19.75 -7.86
N LEU A 252 -14.44 -20.23 -8.18
CA LEU A 252 -14.04 -20.55 -9.55
C LEU A 252 -14.70 -21.85 -10.04
N ILE A 253 -14.69 -22.90 -9.21
CA ILE A 253 -15.34 -24.19 -9.50
C ILE A 253 -16.84 -23.98 -9.73
N THR A 254 -17.51 -23.23 -8.85
CA THR A 254 -18.94 -22.93 -9.00
C THR A 254 -19.28 -22.05 -10.19
N ALA A 255 -18.33 -21.25 -10.69
CA ALA A 255 -18.48 -20.45 -11.90
C ALA A 255 -18.28 -21.28 -13.19
N GLU A 256 -17.34 -22.22 -13.20
CA GLU A 256 -17.08 -23.11 -14.35
C GLU A 256 -18.08 -24.27 -14.47
N GLY A 257 -18.66 -24.73 -13.36
CA GLY A 257 -19.67 -25.79 -13.33
C GLY A 257 -21.09 -25.34 -13.71
N ARG A 258 -21.30 -24.08 -14.08
CA ARG A 258 -22.58 -23.54 -14.59
C ARG A 258 -22.53 -23.31 -16.09
#